data_AF-A0A0P9XPR6-F1
#
_entry.id   AF-A0A0P9XPR6-F1
#
_cell.length_a   1.000
_cell.length_b   1.000
_cell.length_c   1.000
_cell.angle_alpha   90.00
_cell.angle_beta   90.00
_cell.angle_gamma   90.00
#
_symmetry.space_group_name_H-M   'P 1'
#
loop_
_entity.id
_entity.type
_entity.pdbx_description
1 polymer ?
#
loop_
_entity_poly.entity_id
_entity_poly.type
_entity_poly.pdbx_seq_one_letter_code
_entity_poly.pdbx_strand_id
1 'polypeptide(L)'
;MNPIQTRFASVEALRHSEVDVQALKAHGELEVGGKCYQIRAAANDDPTLQCSEKQSKMGRFFKNAGLSGGSGSQSDQIAQVLNDKRASSGPRLIRQGGTRFDPARLNIEEGQSSSAATSVQKNKQPDGRLVNSSLLEWAKKAKSEGVSHVNDIYQIYSKEAPRVKEMPSAEHRACLAHMYKLNGQDNGISIWPQNLDHLHGPVLKRYTKDFMKNDPAAANKYYRIERSGERPDTEDLKARLTVNVKPEFHQAMVDAVVKLTADNTDIIASKVAGPGKIGTTTDAAIFYVGADLSSAQAVVKELKTLLPPDAFINHTPAGMQSLGKGLCYAERVPRDDTSHGMSRARIISSALADTSRLPLEKKLRNAFKTAGYNPDNPAFRL
;
A
#
# COMPACT_ATOMS: atom_id res chain seq x y z
N MET A 1 42.76 0.50 -2.11
CA MET A 1 41.77 0.89 -3.14
C MET A 1 41.69 -0.26 -4.12
N ASN A 2 40.51 -0.84 -4.34
CA ASN A 2 40.35 -1.86 -5.37
C ASN A 2 40.40 -1.19 -6.76
N PRO A 3 41.12 -1.75 -7.74
CA PRO A 3 41.16 -1.16 -9.08
C PRO A 3 39.79 -1.25 -9.75
N ILE A 4 39.34 -0.14 -10.34
CA ILE A 4 38.13 -0.09 -11.18
C ILE A 4 38.36 -1.04 -12.37
N GLN A 5 37.59 -2.13 -12.43
CA GLN A 5 37.83 -3.19 -13.41
C GLN A 5 37.31 -2.86 -14.82
N THR A 6 36.42 -1.86 -14.96
CA THR A 6 35.81 -1.50 -16.25
C THR A 6 35.76 0.01 -16.48
N ARG A 7 36.46 0.46 -17.52
CA ARG A 7 36.56 1.87 -17.91
C ARG A 7 36.17 2.05 -19.37
N PHE A 8 35.32 3.03 -19.64
CA PHE A 8 34.86 3.38 -20.98
C PHE A 8 35.05 4.86 -21.24
N ALA A 9 35.57 5.21 -22.41
CA ALA A 9 35.84 6.60 -22.77
C ALA A 9 34.56 7.46 -22.95
N SER A 10 33.42 6.82 -23.25
CA SER A 10 32.12 7.48 -23.43
C SER A 10 30.95 6.49 -23.30
N VAL A 11 29.71 7.00 -23.30
CA VAL A 11 28.49 6.16 -23.29
C VAL A 11 28.38 5.35 -24.59
N GLU A 12 28.76 5.92 -25.74
CA GLU A 12 28.88 5.20 -27.02
C GLU A 12 29.91 4.08 -26.94
N ALA A 13 31.07 4.29 -26.32
CA ALA A 13 32.07 3.24 -26.14
C ALA A 13 31.55 2.09 -25.27
N LEU A 14 30.79 2.40 -24.21
CA LEU A 14 30.09 1.39 -23.41
C LEU A 14 29.05 0.62 -24.23
N ARG A 15 28.24 1.32 -25.05
CA ARG A 15 27.20 0.71 -25.89
C ARG A 15 27.76 -0.37 -26.81
N HIS A 16 28.95 -0.15 -27.39
CA HIS A 16 29.59 -1.07 -28.33
C HIS A 16 30.58 -2.07 -27.69
N SER A 17 30.74 -2.06 -26.37
CA SER A 17 31.62 -2.99 -25.65
C SER A 17 30.93 -4.28 -25.19
N GLU A 18 31.73 -5.32 -24.92
CA GLU A 18 31.28 -6.51 -24.20
C GLU A 18 31.41 -6.27 -22.69
N VAL A 19 30.29 -6.41 -21.96
CA VAL A 19 30.23 -6.18 -20.50
C VAL A 19 29.43 -7.29 -19.85
N ASP A 20 30.02 -7.95 -18.86
CA ASP A 20 29.32 -8.90 -18.00
C ASP A 20 28.52 -8.14 -16.92
N VAL A 21 27.22 -8.00 -17.16
CA VAL A 21 26.30 -7.29 -16.27
C VAL A 21 26.13 -8.00 -14.93
N GLN A 22 26.29 -9.33 -14.88
CA GLN A 22 26.15 -10.09 -13.63
C GLN A 22 27.36 -9.90 -12.72
N ALA A 23 28.57 -9.87 -13.28
CA ALA A 23 29.78 -9.54 -12.54
C ALA A 23 29.74 -8.11 -11.96
N LEU A 24 29.19 -7.15 -12.72
CA LEU A 24 29.03 -5.76 -12.28
C LEU A 24 28.00 -5.58 -11.16
N LYS A 25 26.93 -6.38 -11.14
CA LYS A 25 25.89 -6.32 -10.10
C LYS A 25 26.39 -6.78 -8.73
N ALA A 26 27.38 -7.68 -8.69
CA ALA A 26 27.85 -8.26 -7.45
C ALA A 26 28.39 -7.17 -6.52
N HIS A 27 29.36 -6.34 -6.93
CA HIS A 27 29.84 -5.15 -6.18
C HIS A 27 30.63 -4.16 -7.08
N GLY A 28 30.26 -4.01 -8.35
CA GLY A 28 31.09 -3.32 -9.35
C GLY A 28 31.01 -1.78 -9.34
N GLU A 29 32.16 -1.14 -9.54
CA GLU A 29 32.28 0.27 -9.93
C GLU A 29 32.61 0.36 -11.43
N LEU A 30 32.01 1.34 -12.10
CA LEU A 30 32.13 1.57 -13.54
C LEU A 30 32.57 3.00 -13.79
N GLU A 31 33.60 3.20 -14.62
CA GLU A 31 33.99 4.54 -15.05
C GLU A 31 33.55 4.79 -16.51
N VAL A 32 32.80 5.86 -16.75
CA VAL A 32 32.36 6.24 -18.11
C VAL A 32 32.63 7.73 -18.33
N GLY A 33 33.47 8.05 -19.32
CA GLY A 33 33.82 9.43 -19.64
C GLY A 33 34.49 10.18 -18.48
N GLY A 34 35.35 9.49 -17.73
CA GLY A 34 36.08 10.05 -16.59
C GLY A 34 35.27 10.22 -15.30
N LYS A 35 34.03 9.70 -15.23
CA LYS A 35 33.18 9.73 -14.03
C LYS A 35 32.95 8.32 -13.49
N CYS A 36 33.09 8.15 -12.18
CA CYS A 36 32.89 6.86 -11.50
C CYS A 36 31.45 6.69 -10.98
N TYR A 37 30.83 5.59 -11.39
CA TYR A 37 29.48 5.17 -11.02
C TYR A 37 29.53 3.91 -10.19
N GLN A 38 28.84 3.89 -9.06
CA GLN A 38 28.66 2.70 -8.25
C GLN A 38 27.34 2.02 -8.65
N ILE A 39 27.41 0.72 -8.92
CA ILE A 39 26.24 -0.08 -9.33
C ILE A 39 25.71 -0.81 -8.10
N ARG A 40 24.42 -0.64 -7.82
CA ARG A 40 23.73 -1.39 -6.75
C ARG A 40 22.46 -2.02 -7.31
N ALA A 41 22.19 -3.27 -6.92
CA ALA A 41 20.92 -3.90 -7.19
C ALA A 41 19.83 -3.25 -6.33
N ALA A 42 18.77 -2.72 -6.94
CA ALA A 42 17.54 -2.41 -6.23
C ALA A 42 16.72 -3.69 -6.06
N ALA A 43 15.82 -3.73 -5.06
CA ALA A 43 15.03 -4.90 -4.65
C ALA A 43 14.17 -5.57 -5.75
N ASN A 44 14.10 -4.97 -6.95
CA ASN A 44 13.35 -5.47 -8.12
C ASN A 44 14.27 -5.97 -9.26
N ASP A 45 15.53 -6.30 -8.98
CA ASP A 45 16.54 -6.78 -9.95
C ASP A 45 16.97 -5.78 -11.05
N ASP A 46 16.49 -4.53 -11.01
CA ASP A 46 16.93 -3.46 -11.93
C ASP A 46 18.18 -2.73 -11.39
N PRO A 47 19.19 -2.48 -12.25
CA PRO A 47 20.40 -1.78 -11.84
C PRO A 47 20.08 -0.29 -11.58
N THR A 48 20.45 0.18 -10.39
CA THR A 48 20.44 1.61 -10.06
C THR A 48 21.87 2.12 -10.04
N LEU A 49 22.10 3.27 -10.71
CA LEU A 49 23.43 3.89 -10.82
C LEU A 49 23.49 5.12 -9.93
N GLN A 50 24.50 5.19 -9.06
CA GLN A 50 24.81 6.39 -8.30
C GLN A 50 26.19 6.92 -8.70
N CYS A 51 26.26 8.19 -9.08
CA CYS A 51 27.52 8.88 -9.34
C CYS A 51 28.24 9.15 -8.01
N SER A 52 29.47 8.66 -7.86
CA SER A 52 30.20 8.65 -6.60
C SER A 52 30.76 10.03 -6.18
N GLU A 53 30.87 10.99 -7.11
CA GLU A 53 31.56 12.27 -6.85
C GLU A 53 30.74 13.33 -6.10
N LYS A 54 29.50 13.04 -5.68
CA LYS A 54 28.67 14.01 -4.94
C LYS A 54 27.99 13.40 -3.71
N GLN A 55 28.80 12.90 -2.79
CA GLN A 55 28.30 12.32 -1.54
C GLN A 55 27.84 13.32 -0.46
N SER A 56 27.92 14.64 -0.66
CA SER A 56 27.67 15.57 0.47
C SER A 56 26.59 16.65 0.31
N LYS A 57 25.94 16.85 -0.85
CA LYS A 57 24.92 17.93 -0.98
C LYS A 57 23.83 17.69 -2.04
N MET A 58 23.02 16.62 -2.00
CA MET A 58 21.84 16.50 -2.91
C MET A 58 20.59 15.82 -2.32
N GLY A 59 20.36 15.89 -1.01
CA GLY A 59 19.07 15.52 -0.41
C GLY A 59 17.88 16.43 -0.79
N ARG A 60 18.07 17.41 -1.69
CA ARG A 60 17.05 18.39 -2.11
C ARG A 60 16.87 18.54 -3.62
N PHE A 61 17.46 17.68 -4.44
CA PHE A 61 17.39 17.83 -5.91
C PHE A 61 16.39 16.90 -6.62
N PHE A 62 15.88 15.86 -5.95
CA PHE A 62 14.85 14.98 -6.53
C PHE A 62 13.41 15.47 -6.33
N LYS A 63 13.21 16.71 -5.85
CA LYS A 63 11.88 17.34 -5.80
C LYS A 63 11.57 18.27 -6.98
N ASN A 64 12.49 18.51 -7.92
CA ASN A 64 12.26 19.48 -9.03
C ASN A 64 12.87 19.11 -10.40
N ALA A 65 12.99 17.83 -10.74
CA ALA A 65 13.21 17.40 -12.13
C ALA A 65 12.26 16.23 -12.43
N GLY A 66 11.27 16.50 -13.26
CA GLY A 66 10.08 15.67 -13.42
C GLY A 66 10.33 14.26 -13.95
N LEU A 67 9.59 13.32 -13.37
CA LEU A 67 8.99 12.23 -14.14
C LEU A 67 7.91 12.84 -15.06
N SER A 68 8.37 13.43 -16.14
CA SER A 68 7.64 13.63 -17.39
C SER A 68 8.70 13.53 -18.47
N GLY A 69 8.47 12.66 -19.45
CA GLY A 69 9.44 12.29 -20.49
C GLY A 69 10.28 13.46 -20.99
N GLY A 70 11.52 13.53 -20.49
CA GLY A 70 12.52 14.51 -20.86
C GLY A 70 13.85 13.79 -21.04
N SER A 71 14.27 13.66 -22.29
CA SER A 71 15.59 13.20 -22.69
C SER A 71 16.72 13.93 -21.94
N GLY A 72 17.71 13.20 -21.41
CA GLY A 72 19.08 13.73 -21.41
C GLY A 72 19.96 13.56 -20.16
N SER A 73 19.60 12.81 -19.11
CA SER A 73 20.58 12.53 -18.04
C SER A 73 21.52 11.39 -18.46
N GLN A 74 22.84 11.61 -18.37
CA GLN A 74 23.88 10.64 -18.73
C GLN A 74 23.73 9.33 -17.93
N SER A 75 23.23 9.41 -16.69
CA SER A 75 22.94 8.25 -15.85
C SER A 75 21.79 7.41 -16.40
N ASP A 76 20.72 8.03 -16.90
CA ASP A 76 19.59 7.31 -17.50
C ASP A 76 19.99 6.62 -18.79
N GLN A 77 20.87 7.26 -19.59
CA GLN A 77 21.41 6.66 -20.80
C GLN A 77 22.28 5.43 -20.49
N ILE A 78 23.11 5.48 -19.44
CA ILE A 78 23.92 4.33 -19.01
C ILE A 78 23.00 3.21 -18.48
N ALA A 79 22.00 3.54 -17.65
CA ALA A 79 21.05 2.56 -17.12
C ALA A 79 20.27 1.86 -18.25
N GLN A 80 19.83 2.61 -19.25
CA GLN A 80 19.16 2.07 -20.42
C GLN A 80 20.07 1.11 -21.21
N VAL A 81 21.33 1.50 -21.49
CA VAL A 81 22.29 0.63 -22.21
C VAL A 81 22.55 -0.68 -21.45
N LEU A 82 22.65 -0.64 -20.12
CA LEU A 82 22.85 -1.84 -19.30
C LEU A 82 21.61 -2.75 -19.29
N ASN A 83 20.41 -2.17 -19.24
CA ASN A 83 19.15 -2.91 -19.30
C ASN A 83 18.92 -3.55 -20.67
N ASP A 84 19.25 -2.85 -21.76
CA ASP A 84 19.18 -3.37 -23.13
C ASP A 84 20.14 -4.56 -23.32
N LYS A 85 21.37 -4.46 -22.78
CA LYS A 85 22.34 -5.57 -22.81
C LYS A 85 21.83 -6.79 -22.03
N ARG A 86 21.22 -6.59 -20.85
CA ARG A 86 20.59 -7.67 -20.07
C ARG A 86 19.49 -8.39 -20.87
N ALA A 87 18.62 -7.64 -21.55
CA ALA A 87 17.53 -8.19 -22.35
C ALA A 87 18.05 -8.92 -23.61
N SER A 88 19.16 -8.48 -24.19
CA SER A 88 19.81 -9.14 -25.32
C SER A 88 20.53 -10.45 -24.95
N SER A 89 20.82 -10.67 -23.67
CA SER A 89 21.43 -11.88 -23.12
C SER A 89 20.40 -12.88 -22.56
N GLY A 90 19.32 -13.14 -23.31
CA GLY A 90 18.50 -14.36 -23.19
C GLY A 90 19.15 -15.53 -23.95
N PRO A 91 18.84 -16.80 -23.63
CA PRO A 91 19.72 -17.94 -23.88
C PRO A 91 20.07 -18.09 -25.36
N ARG A 92 21.38 -18.08 -25.65
CA ARG A 92 21.92 -18.49 -26.95
C ARG A 92 21.37 -19.87 -27.30
N LEU A 93 20.59 -19.93 -28.38
CA LEU A 93 20.33 -21.15 -29.14
C LEU A 93 21.68 -21.78 -29.50
N ILE A 94 22.05 -22.86 -28.83
CA ILE A 94 23.12 -23.75 -29.27
C ILE A 94 22.55 -24.54 -30.45
N ARG A 95 23.03 -24.25 -31.65
CA ARG A 95 22.71 -25.00 -32.86
C ARG A 95 23.82 -26.03 -33.13
N GLN A 96 23.37 -27.28 -33.24
CA GLN A 96 23.88 -28.41 -34.03
C GLN A 96 24.97 -29.37 -33.52
N GLY A 97 24.63 -30.65 -33.75
CA GLY A 97 25.41 -31.89 -33.63
C GLY A 97 24.66 -32.88 -32.74
N GLY A 98 23.85 -33.86 -33.18
CA GLY A 98 23.77 -34.68 -34.39
C GLY A 98 23.58 -36.14 -33.93
N THR A 99 22.75 -36.92 -34.65
CA THR A 99 22.40 -38.36 -34.45
C THR A 99 21.50 -38.68 -33.24
N ARG A 100 20.49 -39.56 -33.28
CA ARG A 100 20.07 -40.61 -34.22
C ARG A 100 18.55 -40.88 -34.06
N PHE A 101 17.94 -41.45 -35.11
CA PHE A 101 16.54 -41.85 -35.29
C PHE A 101 15.96 -42.77 -34.19
N ASP A 102 14.66 -42.63 -33.88
CA ASP A 102 13.67 -43.68 -34.19
C ASP A 102 12.20 -43.17 -34.15
N PRO A 103 11.35 -43.51 -35.14
CA PRO A 103 9.95 -43.07 -35.23
C PRO A 103 8.98 -44.22 -34.92
N ALA A 104 8.20 -44.13 -33.85
CA ALA A 104 7.01 -44.97 -33.73
C ALA A 104 5.93 -44.34 -32.85
N ARG A 105 4.79 -44.09 -33.50
CA ARG A 105 3.41 -43.89 -32.98
C ARG A 105 2.88 -42.46 -32.98
N LEU A 106 2.55 -42.04 -34.20
CA LEU A 106 1.26 -41.41 -34.48
C LEU A 106 0.13 -42.35 -34.02
N ASN A 107 -0.80 -41.82 -33.23
CA ASN A 107 -2.22 -42.10 -33.41
C ASN A 107 -2.98 -40.81 -33.12
N ILE A 108 -3.56 -40.29 -34.19
CA ILE A 108 -4.50 -39.19 -34.26
C ILE A 108 -5.89 -39.84 -34.24
N GLU A 109 -6.71 -39.48 -33.26
CA GLU A 109 -8.18 -39.37 -33.37
C GLU A 109 -8.52 -38.13 -32.51
N GLU A 110 -8.53 -36.93 -33.09
CA GLU A 110 -9.72 -36.24 -33.63
C GLU A 110 -10.96 -36.32 -32.73
N GLY A 111 -11.21 -35.21 -32.02
CA GLY A 111 -12.42 -35.02 -31.22
C GLY A 111 -12.44 -33.73 -30.40
N GLN A 112 -12.60 -32.59 -31.09
CA GLN A 112 -13.13 -31.31 -30.57
C GLN A 112 -12.14 -30.29 -29.92
N SER A 113 -11.74 -29.34 -30.78
CA SER A 113 -11.54 -27.90 -30.54
C SER A 113 -12.37 -27.35 -29.36
N SER A 114 -11.89 -26.49 -28.46
CA SER A 114 -11.25 -25.20 -28.75
C SER A 114 -10.57 -24.59 -27.51
N SER A 115 -9.32 -24.15 -27.70
CA SER A 115 -8.63 -23.02 -27.05
C SER A 115 -8.53 -22.95 -25.51
N ALA A 116 -7.58 -23.70 -24.95
CA ALA A 116 -6.84 -23.26 -23.77
C ALA A 116 -5.76 -22.27 -24.20
N ALA A 117 -6.12 -21.00 -24.36
CA ALA A 117 -5.13 -19.93 -24.37
C ALA A 117 -4.65 -19.73 -22.93
N THR A 118 -3.49 -20.29 -22.62
CA THR A 118 -2.66 -19.96 -21.45
C THR A 118 -2.27 -18.47 -21.53
N SER A 119 -3.23 -17.61 -21.19
CA SER A 119 -2.92 -16.25 -20.79
C SER A 119 -2.29 -16.33 -19.40
N VAL A 120 -1.01 -16.00 -19.32
CA VAL A 120 -0.33 -15.75 -18.04
C VAL A 120 -1.04 -14.55 -17.42
N GLN A 121 -2.01 -14.82 -16.54
CA GLN A 121 -2.72 -13.79 -15.81
C GLN A 121 -1.77 -13.18 -14.78
N LYS A 122 -1.34 -11.95 -15.04
CA LYS A 122 -0.88 -11.03 -13.99
C LYS A 122 -1.99 -10.98 -12.92
N ASN A 123 -1.69 -11.47 -11.72
CA ASN A 123 -2.44 -11.38 -10.46
C ASN A 123 -3.94 -11.04 -10.60
N LYS A 124 -4.80 -12.08 -10.71
CA LYS A 124 -6.25 -11.90 -10.65
C LYS A 124 -6.64 -11.19 -9.35
N GLN A 125 -7.14 -9.95 -9.46
CA GLN A 125 -7.80 -9.27 -8.35
C GLN A 125 -8.96 -10.14 -7.81
N PRO A 126 -9.26 -10.08 -6.50
CA PRO A 126 -10.36 -10.83 -5.92
C PRO A 126 -11.72 -10.46 -6.54
N ASP A 127 -12.66 -11.41 -6.53
CA ASP A 127 -14.05 -11.16 -6.91
C ASP A 127 -14.64 -10.02 -6.05
N GLY A 128 -15.11 -8.98 -6.72
CA GLY A 128 -15.69 -7.80 -6.10
C GLY A 128 -17.19 -7.90 -5.83
N ARG A 129 -17.83 -9.06 -6.03
CA ARG A 129 -19.28 -9.25 -5.78
C ARG A 129 -19.73 -8.72 -4.42
N LEU A 130 -19.08 -9.14 -3.32
CA LEU A 130 -19.44 -8.71 -1.97
C LEU A 130 -19.18 -7.21 -1.75
N VAL A 131 -18.10 -6.68 -2.32
CA VAL A 131 -17.74 -5.26 -2.24
C VAL A 131 -18.83 -4.42 -2.91
N ASN A 132 -19.21 -4.77 -4.14
CA ASN A 132 -20.27 -4.12 -4.89
C ASN A 132 -21.64 -4.26 -4.20
N SER A 133 -21.97 -5.44 -3.66
CA SER A 133 -23.20 -5.63 -2.89
C SER A 133 -23.28 -4.70 -1.68
N SER A 134 -22.20 -4.58 -0.90
CA SER A 134 -22.17 -3.68 0.27
C SER A 134 -22.37 -2.20 -0.10
N LEU A 135 -21.75 -1.75 -1.21
CA LEU A 135 -21.91 -0.38 -1.72
C LEU A 135 -23.32 -0.14 -2.25
N LEU A 136 -23.91 -1.12 -2.92
CA LEU A 136 -25.27 -1.05 -3.42
C LEU A 136 -26.29 -1.00 -2.26
N GLU A 137 -26.08 -1.78 -1.20
CA GLU A 137 -26.92 -1.75 0.01
C GLU A 137 -26.85 -0.39 0.69
N TRP A 138 -25.64 0.16 0.86
CA TRP A 138 -25.46 1.49 1.41
C TRP A 138 -26.15 2.57 0.55
N ALA A 139 -25.99 2.53 -0.77
CA ALA A 139 -26.65 3.46 -1.68
C ALA A 139 -28.18 3.32 -1.69
N LYS A 140 -28.70 2.08 -1.61
CA LYS A 140 -30.14 1.82 -1.49
C LYS A 140 -30.69 2.41 -0.20
N LYS A 141 -29.97 2.25 0.92
CA LYS A 141 -30.35 2.82 2.21
C LYS A 141 -30.40 4.34 2.18
N ALA A 142 -29.37 4.98 1.63
CA ALA A 142 -29.38 6.43 1.42
C ALA A 142 -30.59 6.89 0.58
N LYS A 143 -30.86 6.18 -0.53
CA LYS A 143 -32.01 6.48 -1.39
C LYS A 143 -33.35 6.31 -0.66
N SER A 144 -33.52 5.25 0.14
CA SER A 144 -34.76 5.02 0.90
C SER A 144 -34.98 6.03 2.03
N GLU A 145 -33.90 6.54 2.61
CA GLU A 145 -33.95 7.59 3.64
C GLU A 145 -34.13 9.01 3.03
N GLY A 146 -34.20 9.12 1.69
CA GLY A 146 -34.32 10.42 0.99
C GLY A 146 -33.04 11.27 1.07
N VAL A 147 -31.90 10.63 1.37
CA VAL A 147 -30.63 11.29 1.62
C VAL A 147 -29.78 11.28 0.36
N SER A 148 -29.36 12.47 -0.09
CA SER A 148 -28.49 12.65 -1.25
C SER A 148 -27.20 13.42 -0.94
N HIS A 149 -27.16 14.14 0.18
CA HIS A 149 -26.01 14.94 0.57
C HIS A 149 -24.89 14.06 1.16
N VAL A 150 -23.64 14.36 0.78
CA VAL A 150 -22.46 13.51 1.06
C VAL A 150 -22.29 13.20 2.55
N ASN A 151 -22.43 14.21 3.42
CA ASN A 151 -22.23 14.02 4.86
C ASN A 151 -23.25 13.06 5.46
N ASP A 152 -24.50 13.13 5.01
CA ASP A 152 -25.58 12.29 5.53
C ASP A 152 -25.43 10.85 5.02
N ILE A 153 -24.99 10.68 3.76
CA ILE A 153 -24.60 9.36 3.22
C ILE A 153 -23.44 8.78 4.05
N TYR A 154 -22.44 9.58 4.40
CA TYR A 154 -21.35 9.16 5.27
C TYR A 154 -21.83 8.75 6.67
N GLN A 155 -22.83 9.45 7.24
CA GLN A 155 -23.40 9.07 8.54
C GLN A 155 -24.05 7.68 8.53
N ILE A 156 -24.57 7.23 7.38
CA ILE A 156 -25.07 5.86 7.23
C ILE A 156 -23.92 4.86 7.39
N TYR A 157 -22.80 5.09 6.69
CA TYR A 157 -21.60 4.26 6.80
C TYR A 157 -21.02 4.24 8.22
N SER A 158 -20.91 5.40 8.88
CA SER A 158 -20.29 5.46 10.21
C SER A 158 -21.10 4.73 11.29
N LYS A 159 -22.41 4.51 11.06
CA LYS A 159 -23.29 3.76 11.96
C LYS A 159 -23.19 2.24 11.77
N GLU A 160 -22.53 1.76 10.72
CA GLU A 160 -22.29 0.33 10.49
C GLU A 160 -21.12 -0.20 11.32
N ALA A 161 -21.05 0.17 12.60
CA ALA A 161 -20.01 -0.30 13.51
C ALA A 161 -20.20 -1.80 13.87
N PRO A 162 -19.12 -2.53 14.19
CA PRO A 162 -19.22 -3.91 14.64
C PRO A 162 -20.00 -4.01 15.96
N ARG A 163 -20.91 -4.98 16.05
CA ARG A 163 -21.67 -5.24 17.28
C ARG A 163 -20.80 -6.03 18.27
N VAL A 164 -20.14 -5.32 19.17
CA VAL A 164 -19.30 -5.92 20.23
C VAL A 164 -19.57 -5.25 21.57
N LYS A 165 -19.23 -5.94 22.67
CA LYS A 165 -19.26 -5.36 24.00
C LYS A 165 -18.14 -4.33 24.11
N GLU A 166 -18.50 -3.08 24.37
CA GLU A 166 -17.54 -1.98 24.54
C GLU A 166 -16.63 -2.21 25.76
N MET A 167 -15.42 -1.63 25.68
CA MET A 167 -14.50 -1.62 26.82
C MET A 167 -15.04 -0.73 27.94
N PRO A 168 -15.11 -1.21 29.20
CA PRO A 168 -15.51 -0.38 30.33
C PRO A 168 -14.61 0.85 30.50
N SER A 169 -15.20 2.00 30.85
CA SER A 169 -14.46 3.26 31.03
C SER A 169 -13.32 3.18 32.07
N ALA A 170 -13.44 2.26 33.04
CA ALA A 170 -12.40 2.01 34.04
C ALA A 170 -11.08 1.48 33.42
N GLU A 171 -11.16 0.79 32.28
CA GLU A 171 -10.00 0.19 31.60
C GLU A 171 -9.33 1.16 30.60
N HIS A 172 -10.03 2.23 30.20
CA HIS A 172 -9.53 3.18 29.19
C HIS A 172 -8.22 3.83 29.63
N ARG A 173 -8.10 4.19 30.92
CA ARG A 173 -6.90 4.79 31.51
C ARG A 173 -5.68 3.90 31.37
N ALA A 174 -5.83 2.59 31.59
CA ALA A 174 -4.73 1.63 31.46
C ALA A 174 -4.25 1.52 30.01
N CYS A 175 -5.19 1.47 29.05
CA CYS A 175 -4.85 1.43 27.63
C CYS A 175 -4.14 2.70 27.15
N LEU A 176 -4.59 3.89 27.58
CA LEU A 176 -3.92 5.15 27.24
C LEU A 176 -2.52 5.24 27.87
N ALA A 177 -2.35 4.78 29.11
CA ALA A 177 -1.05 4.71 29.76
C ALA A 177 -0.10 3.74 29.03
N HIS A 178 -0.62 2.61 28.55
CA HIS A 178 0.12 1.64 27.72
C HIS A 178 0.62 2.27 26.42
N MET A 179 -0.27 2.94 25.67
CA MET A 179 0.10 3.67 24.45
C MET A 179 1.17 4.74 24.72
N TYR A 180 1.04 5.49 25.81
CA TYR A 180 2.02 6.50 26.18
C TYR A 180 3.39 5.88 26.55
N LYS A 181 3.40 4.72 27.20
CA LYS A 181 4.64 3.99 27.52
C LYS A 181 5.39 3.60 26.24
N LEU A 182 4.68 3.12 25.22
CA LEU A 182 5.26 2.74 23.92
C LEU A 182 5.84 3.95 23.16
N ASN A 183 5.20 5.13 23.26
CA ASN A 183 5.70 6.39 22.68
C ASN A 183 7.03 6.87 23.29
N GLY A 184 7.40 6.36 24.46
CA GLY A 184 8.60 6.73 25.20
C GLY A 184 9.77 5.77 25.03
N GLN A 185 9.61 4.68 24.27
CA GLN A 185 10.63 3.66 24.08
C GLN A 185 11.60 4.03 22.94
N ASP A 186 12.81 3.49 22.99
CA ASP A 186 13.79 3.58 21.91
C ASP A 186 13.47 2.53 20.83
N ASN A 187 12.25 2.61 20.29
CA ASN A 187 11.72 1.72 19.25
C ASN A 187 11.59 2.45 17.89
N GLY A 188 12.08 3.69 17.80
CA GLY A 188 11.95 4.51 16.61
C GLY A 188 10.52 4.92 16.26
N ILE A 189 9.52 4.72 17.13
CA ILE A 189 8.10 5.03 16.87
C ILE A 189 7.60 6.20 17.71
N SER A 190 6.79 7.06 17.09
CA SER A 190 6.06 8.14 17.72
C SER A 190 4.55 7.85 17.67
N ILE A 191 3.88 8.08 18.79
CA ILE A 191 2.43 7.92 18.97
C ILE A 191 1.83 9.23 19.46
N TRP A 192 0.82 9.76 18.76
CA TRP A 192 0.14 10.99 19.18
C TRP A 192 -1.32 11.03 18.70
N PRO A 193 -2.21 11.75 19.40
CA PRO A 193 -3.60 11.87 18.99
C PRO A 193 -3.74 12.72 17.72
N GLN A 194 -4.60 12.29 16.78
CA GLN A 194 -4.75 12.89 15.45
C GLN A 194 -5.15 14.39 15.49
N ASN A 195 -5.86 14.84 16.53
CA ASN A 195 -6.20 16.27 16.67
C ASN A 195 -4.98 17.17 16.95
N LEU A 196 -3.83 16.59 17.25
CA LEU A 196 -2.56 17.30 17.44
C LEU A 196 -1.64 17.19 16.22
N ASP A 197 -2.14 16.79 15.05
CA ASP A 197 -1.34 16.68 13.81
C ASP A 197 -0.63 18.00 13.43
N HIS A 198 -1.14 19.15 13.89
CA HIS A 198 -0.56 20.49 13.68
C HIS A 198 0.65 20.81 14.58
N LEU A 199 0.94 20.00 15.61
CA LEU A 199 2.06 20.21 16.53
C LEU A 199 3.26 19.33 16.14
N HIS A 200 4.48 19.76 16.50
CA HIS A 200 5.72 19.06 16.16
C HIS A 200 6.70 19.00 17.34
N GLY A 201 7.66 18.07 17.26
CA GLY A 201 8.82 18.01 18.14
C GLY A 201 8.47 17.94 19.63
N PRO A 202 9.22 18.66 20.51
CA PRO A 202 9.00 18.63 21.96
C PRO A 202 7.61 19.10 22.39
N VAL A 203 7.00 20.03 21.63
CA VAL A 203 5.65 20.53 21.90
C VAL A 203 4.64 19.40 21.72
N LEU A 204 4.69 18.68 20.60
CA LEU A 204 3.81 17.53 20.38
C LEU A 204 3.97 16.49 21.50
N LYS A 205 5.20 16.18 21.91
CA LYS A 205 5.47 15.21 22.98
C LYS A 205 4.82 15.62 24.30
N ARG A 206 4.96 16.89 24.69
CA ARG A 206 4.34 17.44 25.91
C ARG A 206 2.81 17.37 25.83
N TYR A 207 2.20 17.90 24.77
CA TYR A 207 0.75 17.93 24.64
C TYR A 207 0.14 16.53 24.49
N THR A 208 0.85 15.60 23.86
CA THR A 208 0.43 14.18 23.79
C THR A 208 0.36 13.57 25.18
N LYS A 209 1.39 13.78 26.01
CA LYS A 209 1.40 13.30 27.40
C LYS A 209 0.23 13.87 28.19
N ASP A 210 0.07 15.19 28.15
CA ASP A 210 -0.97 15.88 28.93
C ASP A 210 -2.37 15.46 28.47
N PHE A 211 -2.58 15.32 27.16
CA PHE A 211 -3.84 14.86 26.57
C PHE A 211 -4.18 13.43 26.98
N MET A 212 -3.29 12.46 26.75
CA MET A 212 -3.54 11.05 27.11
C MET A 212 -3.75 10.85 28.61
N LYS A 213 -3.11 11.67 29.45
CA LYS A 213 -3.19 11.55 30.91
C LYS A 213 -4.44 12.22 31.50
N ASN A 214 -4.84 13.37 30.97
CA ASN A 214 -5.78 14.25 31.67
C ASN A 214 -7.08 14.54 30.91
N ASP A 215 -7.10 14.39 29.58
CA ASP A 215 -8.25 14.79 28.77
C ASP A 215 -9.35 13.70 28.77
N PRO A 216 -10.61 14.01 29.13
CA PRO A 216 -11.69 13.04 29.14
C PRO A 216 -12.06 12.52 27.73
N ALA A 217 -11.74 13.26 26.67
CA ALA A 217 -11.98 12.84 25.30
C ALA A 217 -10.87 11.93 24.76
N ALA A 218 -9.77 11.70 25.49
CA ALA A 218 -8.61 10.94 25.01
C ALA A 218 -8.97 9.51 24.60
N ALA A 219 -9.85 8.84 25.36
CA ALA A 219 -10.32 7.50 25.03
C ALA A 219 -11.06 7.43 23.68
N ASN A 220 -11.62 8.56 23.24
CA ASN A 220 -12.50 8.69 22.09
C ASN A 220 -11.81 9.34 20.87
N LYS A 221 -10.48 9.42 20.85
CA LYS A 221 -9.70 9.90 19.69
C LYS A 221 -9.06 8.75 18.92
N TYR A 222 -8.59 9.06 17.72
CA TYR A 222 -7.63 8.23 17.02
C TYR A 222 -6.22 8.72 17.29
N TYR A 223 -5.26 7.81 17.23
CA TYR A 223 -3.85 8.05 17.45
C TYR A 223 -3.05 7.61 16.23
N ARG A 224 -2.15 8.48 15.76
CA ARG A 224 -1.12 8.15 14.77
C ARG A 224 -0.06 7.28 15.42
N ILE A 225 0.48 6.34 14.66
CA ILE A 225 1.65 5.54 15.01
C ILE A 225 2.54 5.57 13.77
N GLU A 226 3.64 6.30 13.85
CA GLU A 226 4.54 6.57 12.71
C GLU A 226 5.99 6.50 13.17
N ARG A 227 6.92 6.29 12.24
CA ARG A 227 8.36 6.31 12.55
C ARG A 227 8.77 7.73 12.96
N SER A 228 9.63 7.82 13.95
CA SER A 228 10.03 9.09 14.56
C SER A 228 10.81 9.93 13.55
N GLY A 229 10.34 11.17 13.34
CA GLY A 229 10.92 12.08 12.35
C GLY A 229 10.36 11.89 10.94
N GLU A 230 9.60 10.83 10.69
CA GLU A 230 8.83 10.64 9.46
C GLU A 230 7.42 11.17 9.65
N ARG A 231 6.93 11.91 8.65
CA ARG A 231 5.51 12.19 8.45
C ARG A 231 5.24 12.06 6.97
N PRO A 232 4.59 10.97 6.52
CA PRO A 232 4.39 10.76 5.11
C PRO A 232 3.44 11.80 4.54
N ASP A 233 3.71 12.21 3.30
CA ASP A 233 2.80 13.07 2.57
C ASP A 233 1.52 12.27 2.29
N THR A 234 0.35 12.93 2.29
CA THR A 234 -0.92 12.24 2.09
C THR A 234 -1.02 11.57 0.72
N GLU A 235 -0.21 11.99 -0.25
CA GLU A 235 -0.08 11.40 -1.59
C GLU A 235 0.63 10.04 -1.58
N ASP A 236 1.44 9.76 -0.56
CA ASP A 236 2.14 8.47 -0.41
C ASP A 236 1.19 7.36 0.02
N LEU A 237 0.07 7.70 0.67
CA LEU A 237 -0.89 6.76 1.21
C LEU A 237 -1.80 6.20 0.10
N LYS A 238 -1.32 5.16 -0.57
CA LYS A 238 -1.94 4.55 -1.76
C LYS A 238 -2.99 3.50 -1.44
N ALA A 239 -2.86 2.81 -0.32
CA ALA A 239 -3.82 1.79 0.11
C ALA A 239 -3.91 1.74 1.64
N ARG A 240 -4.98 1.12 2.12
CA ARG A 240 -5.20 0.90 3.54
C ARG A 240 -5.60 -0.54 3.82
N LEU A 241 -5.06 -1.08 4.90
CA LEU A 241 -5.51 -2.27 5.58
C LEU A 241 -6.20 -1.85 6.88
N THR A 242 -7.51 -2.02 6.95
CA THR A 242 -8.31 -1.86 8.17
C THR A 242 -8.30 -3.16 8.96
N VAL A 243 -8.09 -3.04 10.26
CA VAL A 243 -8.11 -4.15 11.22
C VAL A 243 -9.18 -3.88 12.28
N ASN A 244 -9.99 -4.89 12.56
CA ASN A 244 -11.04 -4.85 13.57
C ASN A 244 -10.85 -5.99 14.57
N VAL A 245 -10.56 -5.61 15.82
CA VAL A 245 -10.37 -6.53 16.96
C VAL A 245 -11.38 -6.24 18.05
N LYS A 246 -11.66 -7.23 18.90
CA LYS A 246 -12.51 -7.04 20.07
C LYS A 246 -11.83 -6.11 21.08
N PRO A 247 -12.58 -5.29 21.84
CA PRO A 247 -11.99 -4.28 22.72
C PRO A 247 -10.99 -4.82 23.75
N GLU A 248 -11.19 -6.03 24.28
CA GLU A 248 -10.28 -6.67 25.24
C GLU A 248 -8.87 -6.92 24.69
N PHE A 249 -8.69 -6.93 23.37
CA PHE A 249 -7.39 -7.07 22.71
C PHE A 249 -6.76 -5.72 22.31
N HIS A 250 -7.27 -4.59 22.80
CA HIS A 250 -6.77 -3.24 22.43
C HIS A 250 -5.26 -3.12 22.61
N GLN A 251 -4.73 -3.45 23.80
CA GLN A 251 -3.30 -3.29 24.08
C GLN A 251 -2.43 -4.18 23.20
N ALA A 252 -2.81 -5.46 23.03
CA ALA A 252 -2.11 -6.39 22.14
C ALA A 252 -2.13 -5.92 20.68
N MET A 253 -3.25 -5.35 20.22
CA MET A 253 -3.34 -4.75 18.89
C MET A 253 -2.40 -3.54 18.76
N VAL A 254 -2.33 -2.67 19.76
CA VAL A 254 -1.40 -1.53 19.75
C VAL A 254 0.05 -2.03 19.70
N ASP A 255 0.41 -3.03 20.50
CA ASP A 255 1.76 -3.63 20.48
C ASP A 255 2.10 -4.17 19.09
N ALA A 256 1.17 -4.90 18.46
CA ALA A 256 1.34 -5.41 17.11
C ALA A 256 1.50 -4.29 16.08
N VAL A 257 0.69 -3.22 16.16
CA VAL A 257 0.79 -2.08 15.24
C VAL A 257 2.10 -1.34 15.40
N VAL A 258 2.56 -1.10 16.63
CA VAL A 258 3.86 -0.45 16.91
C VAL A 258 4.99 -1.30 16.34
N LYS A 259 5.00 -2.60 16.63
CA LYS A 259 6.02 -3.53 16.13
C LYS A 259 6.07 -3.57 14.61
N LEU A 260 4.93 -3.79 13.95
CA LEU A 260 4.88 -3.87 12.49
C LEU A 260 5.29 -2.55 11.84
N THR A 261 4.84 -1.41 12.38
CA THR A 261 5.23 -0.10 11.84
C THR A 261 6.74 0.14 11.99
N ALA A 262 7.35 -0.31 13.08
CA ALA A 262 8.79 -0.20 13.28
C ALA A 262 9.56 -1.09 12.30
N ASP A 263 9.14 -2.35 12.17
CA ASP A 263 9.91 -3.41 11.50
C ASP A 263 9.68 -3.47 9.99
N ASN A 264 8.53 -2.99 9.48
CA ASN A 264 8.12 -3.19 8.09
C ASN A 264 7.99 -1.88 7.31
N THR A 265 8.95 -1.61 6.42
CA THR A 265 9.04 -0.38 5.60
C THR A 265 7.89 -0.20 4.61
N ASP A 266 7.16 -1.25 4.25
CA ASP A 266 5.98 -1.14 3.38
C ASP A 266 4.79 -0.48 4.09
N ILE A 267 4.84 -0.39 5.42
CA ILE A 267 3.92 0.39 6.23
C ILE A 267 4.44 1.83 6.27
N ILE A 268 3.69 2.71 5.63
CA ILE A 268 4.00 4.13 5.48
C ILE A 268 3.58 4.89 6.74
N ALA A 269 2.39 4.60 7.25
CA ALA A 269 1.88 5.13 8.51
C ALA A 269 0.84 4.18 9.08
N SER A 270 0.61 4.29 10.39
CA SER A 270 -0.43 3.54 11.07
C SER A 270 -1.30 4.47 11.92
N LYS A 271 -2.52 4.00 12.19
CA LYS A 271 -3.47 4.71 13.04
C LYS A 271 -4.29 3.71 13.84
N VAL A 272 -4.49 3.99 15.11
CA VAL A 272 -5.31 3.16 16.02
C VAL A 272 -6.39 4.00 16.67
N ALA A 273 -7.52 3.37 16.94
CA ALA A 273 -8.60 3.93 17.72
C ALA A 273 -8.24 3.90 19.21
N GLY A 274 -8.61 4.95 19.94
CA GLY A 274 -8.57 4.94 21.40
C GLY A 274 -9.51 3.87 21.96
N PRO A 275 -9.33 3.48 23.24
CA PRO A 275 -10.07 2.38 23.86
C PRO A 275 -11.59 2.57 23.84
N GLY A 276 -12.09 3.81 23.95
CA GLY A 276 -13.52 4.12 23.88
C GLY A 276 -14.11 4.14 22.47
N LYS A 277 -13.27 4.05 21.42
CA LYS A 277 -13.70 4.00 20.01
C LYS A 277 -13.80 2.60 19.43
N ILE A 278 -13.15 1.60 20.03
CA ILE A 278 -13.22 0.23 19.51
C ILE A 278 -14.64 -0.30 19.70
N GLY A 279 -15.24 -0.81 18.63
CA GLY A 279 -16.62 -1.28 18.64
C GLY A 279 -17.66 -0.22 18.28
N THR A 280 -17.30 1.07 18.35
CA THR A 280 -18.22 2.18 18.05
C THR A 280 -17.95 2.83 16.69
N THR A 281 -16.93 2.36 15.98
CA THR A 281 -16.52 2.82 14.66
C THR A 281 -16.22 1.64 13.73
N THR A 282 -16.14 1.89 12.43
CA THR A 282 -15.90 0.87 11.40
C THR A 282 -14.46 0.35 11.38
N ASP A 283 -13.53 1.05 12.03
CA ASP A 283 -12.10 0.75 12.03
C ASP A 283 -11.44 0.90 13.41
N ALA A 284 -10.92 -0.21 13.95
CA ALA A 284 -10.13 -0.20 15.19
C ALA A 284 -8.66 0.18 14.96
N ALA A 285 -8.05 -0.34 13.89
CA ALA A 285 -6.71 0.06 13.44
C ALA A 285 -6.63 0.12 11.91
N ILE A 286 -5.67 0.90 11.42
CA ILE A 286 -5.43 1.14 10.01
C ILE A 286 -3.93 1.12 9.78
N PHE A 287 -3.48 0.31 8.83
CA PHE A 287 -2.16 0.44 8.23
C PHE A 287 -2.32 1.09 6.87
N TYR A 288 -1.61 2.19 6.64
CA TYR A 288 -1.42 2.71 5.29
C TYR A 288 -0.22 2.00 4.69
N VAL A 289 -0.50 1.12 3.74
CA VAL A 289 0.48 0.21 3.14
C VAL A 289 0.82 0.65 1.73
N GLY A 290 1.89 0.07 1.19
CA GLY A 290 2.34 0.22 -0.18
C GLY A 290 1.25 0.03 -1.26
N ALA A 291 1.65 0.21 -2.52
CA ALA A 291 0.72 0.48 -3.61
C ALA A 291 -0.24 -0.67 -4.00
N ASP A 292 -0.08 -1.88 -3.44
CA ASP A 292 -0.76 -3.08 -3.91
C ASP A 292 -1.28 -4.01 -2.81
N LEU A 293 -2.07 -5.00 -3.23
CA LEU A 293 -2.68 -6.02 -2.38
C LEU A 293 -1.66 -6.95 -1.74
N SER A 294 -0.57 -7.28 -2.42
CA SER A 294 0.47 -8.18 -1.91
C SER A 294 1.13 -7.62 -0.65
N SER A 295 1.41 -6.31 -0.64
CA SER A 295 1.95 -5.60 0.52
C SER A 295 1.00 -5.73 1.72
N ALA A 296 -0.31 -5.54 1.50
CA ALA A 296 -1.32 -5.72 2.55
C ALA A 296 -1.41 -7.18 3.04
N GLN A 297 -1.29 -8.16 2.15
CA GLN A 297 -1.31 -9.58 2.50
C GLN A 297 -0.11 -10.00 3.34
N ALA A 298 1.08 -9.43 3.08
CA ALA A 298 2.27 -9.65 3.89
C ALA A 298 2.04 -9.13 5.33
N VAL A 299 1.55 -7.90 5.48
CA VAL A 299 1.20 -7.32 6.79
C VAL A 299 0.13 -8.16 7.51
N VAL A 300 -0.89 -8.65 6.79
CA VAL A 300 -1.90 -9.56 7.36
C VAL A 300 -1.28 -10.83 7.90
N LYS A 301 -0.34 -11.44 7.17
CA LYS A 301 0.33 -12.68 7.58
C LYS A 301 1.10 -12.46 8.88
N GLU A 302 1.88 -11.39 8.97
CA GLU A 302 2.64 -11.06 10.18
C GLU A 302 1.72 -10.71 11.34
N LEU A 303 0.68 -9.90 11.12
CA LEU A 303 -0.28 -9.53 12.16
C LEU A 303 -0.98 -10.75 12.78
N LYS A 304 -1.31 -11.77 11.99
CA LYS A 304 -1.89 -13.03 12.49
C LYS A 304 -0.94 -13.85 13.37
N THR A 305 0.37 -13.58 13.34
CA THR A 305 1.33 -14.20 14.27
C THR A 305 1.41 -13.45 15.60
N LEU A 306 1.00 -12.18 15.63
CA LEU A 306 1.08 -11.30 16.79
C LEU A 306 -0.23 -11.25 17.60
N LEU A 307 -1.35 -11.60 16.98
CA LEU A 307 -2.67 -11.59 17.62
C LEU A 307 -3.34 -12.97 17.53
N PRO A 308 -4.02 -13.41 18.60
CA PRO A 308 -4.72 -14.68 18.56
C PRO A 308 -5.93 -14.61 17.61
N PRO A 309 -6.34 -15.74 16.98
CA PRO A 309 -7.43 -15.75 15.99
C PRO A 309 -8.78 -15.25 16.50
N ASP A 310 -9.03 -15.38 17.80
CA ASP A 310 -10.26 -14.95 18.46
C ASP A 310 -10.31 -13.44 18.73
N ALA A 311 -9.18 -12.73 18.60
CA ALA A 311 -9.12 -11.28 18.72
C ALA A 311 -9.90 -10.57 17.61
N PHE A 312 -9.93 -11.12 16.40
CA PHE A 312 -10.53 -10.46 15.25
C PHE A 312 -12.07 -10.52 15.27
N ILE A 313 -12.71 -9.41 14.89
CA ILE A 313 -14.17 -9.30 14.74
C ILE A 313 -14.56 -9.57 13.29
N ASN A 314 -15.62 -10.34 13.05
CA ASN A 314 -16.14 -10.51 11.70
C ASN A 314 -16.94 -9.27 11.25
N HIS A 315 -16.23 -8.24 10.78
CA HIS A 315 -16.81 -7.00 10.28
C HIS A 315 -16.00 -6.50 9.07
N THR A 316 -16.70 -6.18 7.98
CA THR A 316 -16.11 -5.60 6.77
C THR A 316 -16.83 -4.28 6.46
N PRO A 317 -16.16 -3.13 6.56
CA PRO A 317 -16.76 -1.85 6.19
C PRO A 317 -17.17 -1.84 4.71
N ALA A 318 -18.29 -1.18 4.39
CA ALA A 318 -18.80 -1.12 3.03
C ALA A 318 -17.74 -0.58 2.03
N GLY A 319 -17.66 -1.23 0.87
CA GLY A 319 -16.68 -0.88 -0.17
C GLY A 319 -15.24 -1.30 0.10
N MET A 320 -14.98 -2.16 1.09
CA MET A 320 -13.67 -2.76 1.33
C MET A 320 -13.65 -4.26 0.95
N GLN A 321 -12.51 -4.73 0.44
CA GLN A 321 -12.24 -6.13 0.16
C GLN A 321 -11.86 -6.87 1.45
N SER A 322 -12.62 -7.90 1.83
CA SER A 322 -12.21 -8.76 2.96
C SER A 322 -10.99 -9.60 2.59
N LEU A 323 -10.00 -9.64 3.50
CA LEU A 323 -8.84 -10.52 3.48
C LEU A 323 -8.91 -11.60 4.58
N GLY A 324 -10.05 -11.68 5.27
CA GLY A 324 -10.29 -12.56 6.40
C GLY A 324 -11.07 -11.86 7.51
N LYS A 325 -11.36 -12.61 8.58
CA LYS A 325 -12.07 -12.10 9.76
C LYS A 325 -11.37 -10.85 10.31
N GLY A 326 -12.06 -9.72 10.29
CA GLY A 326 -11.58 -8.45 10.84
C GLY A 326 -10.45 -7.78 10.07
N LEU A 327 -10.19 -8.20 8.83
CA LEU A 327 -9.09 -7.71 8.01
C LEU A 327 -9.64 -7.28 6.65
N CYS A 328 -9.55 -5.99 6.33
CA CYS A 328 -10.20 -5.41 5.16
C CYS A 328 -9.26 -4.48 4.42
N TYR A 329 -9.27 -4.51 3.09
CA TYR A 329 -8.38 -3.75 2.23
C TYR A 329 -9.15 -2.80 1.32
N ALA A 330 -8.60 -1.61 1.09
CA ALA A 330 -9.06 -0.72 0.03
C ALA A 330 -7.92 0.18 -0.46
N GLU A 331 -7.89 0.42 -1.76
CA GLU A 331 -7.01 1.37 -2.41
C GLU A 331 -7.60 2.79 -2.42
N ARG A 332 -6.71 3.75 -2.59
CA ARG A 332 -7.03 5.17 -2.62
C ARG A 332 -6.55 5.77 -3.93
N VAL A 333 -7.45 6.38 -4.69
CA VAL A 333 -7.08 7.10 -5.92
C VAL A 333 -6.24 8.33 -5.56
N PRO A 334 -5.30 8.74 -6.42
CA PRO A 334 -4.55 9.97 -6.21
C PRO A 334 -5.49 11.17 -5.99
N ARG A 335 -5.07 12.11 -5.14
CA ARG A 335 -5.79 13.37 -4.80
C ARG A 335 -7.10 13.25 -4.01
N ASP A 336 -7.56 12.04 -3.67
CA ASP A 336 -8.68 11.89 -2.74
C ASP A 336 -8.18 12.05 -1.30
N ASP A 337 -8.18 13.24 -0.71
CA ASP A 337 -7.65 13.53 0.62
C ASP A 337 -8.53 13.15 1.82
N THR A 338 -9.61 12.39 1.58
CA THR A 338 -10.62 12.11 2.61
C THR A 338 -10.51 10.72 3.24
N SER A 339 -11.32 10.49 4.28
CA SER A 339 -11.50 9.14 4.82
C SER A 339 -12.18 8.23 3.79
N HIS A 340 -11.95 6.91 3.91
CA HIS A 340 -12.56 5.90 3.03
C HIS A 340 -14.08 6.08 2.88
N GLY A 341 -14.79 6.16 4.02
CA GLY A 341 -16.24 6.36 4.01
C GLY A 341 -16.66 7.67 3.35
N MET A 342 -15.92 8.77 3.58
CA MET A 342 -16.27 10.06 2.96
C MET A 342 -16.08 10.02 1.44
N SER A 343 -14.98 9.43 0.99
CA SER A 343 -14.69 9.22 -0.43
C SER A 343 -15.81 8.43 -1.11
N ARG A 344 -16.21 7.30 -0.52
CA ARG A 344 -17.23 6.44 -1.13
C ARG A 344 -18.62 7.07 -1.06
N ALA A 345 -18.91 7.85 -0.01
CA ALA A 345 -20.13 8.64 0.09
C ALA A 345 -20.24 9.69 -1.04
N ARG A 346 -19.14 10.35 -1.42
CA ARG A 346 -19.11 11.29 -2.57
C ARG A 346 -19.47 10.60 -3.89
N ILE A 347 -18.94 9.39 -4.10
CA ILE A 347 -19.21 8.60 -5.31
C ILE A 347 -20.67 8.13 -5.33
N ILE A 348 -21.19 7.66 -4.19
CA ILE A 348 -22.61 7.28 -4.05
C ILE A 348 -23.52 8.49 -4.30
N SER A 349 -23.21 9.65 -3.72
CA SER A 349 -23.96 10.89 -3.95
C SER A 349 -24.02 11.23 -5.45
N SER A 350 -22.89 11.10 -6.16
CA SER A 350 -22.83 11.30 -7.61
C SER A 350 -23.70 10.30 -8.39
N ALA A 351 -23.71 9.02 -7.98
CA ALA A 351 -24.57 8.00 -8.58
C ALA A 351 -26.06 8.22 -8.31
N LEU A 352 -26.42 8.81 -7.17
CA LEU A 352 -27.80 9.15 -6.82
C LEU A 352 -28.29 10.41 -7.56
N ALA A 353 -27.40 11.34 -7.87
CA ALA A 353 -27.69 12.54 -8.66
C ALA A 353 -27.83 12.26 -10.18
N ASP A 354 -27.34 11.12 -10.66
CA ASP A 354 -27.49 10.70 -12.06
C ASP A 354 -28.98 10.53 -12.42
N THR A 355 -29.47 11.35 -13.36
CA THR A 355 -30.88 11.40 -13.81
C THR A 355 -31.21 10.39 -14.92
N SER A 356 -30.23 9.60 -15.39
CA SER A 356 -30.46 8.57 -16.40
C SER A 356 -31.45 7.50 -15.93
N ARG A 357 -32.06 6.79 -16.88
CA ARG A 357 -32.99 5.67 -16.59
C ARG A 357 -32.27 4.36 -16.23
N LEU A 358 -30.97 4.40 -15.96
CA LEU A 358 -30.19 3.22 -15.61
C LEU A 358 -30.54 2.68 -14.21
N PRO A 359 -30.43 1.36 -13.97
CA PRO A 359 -30.51 0.81 -12.62
C PRO A 359 -29.42 1.38 -11.71
N LEU A 360 -29.71 1.52 -10.41
CA LEU A 360 -28.78 2.11 -9.42
C LEU A 360 -27.41 1.42 -9.42
N GLU A 361 -27.38 0.09 -9.55
CA GLU A 361 -26.13 -0.68 -9.65
C GLU A 361 -25.26 -0.22 -10.82
N LYS A 362 -25.85 0.03 -11.98
CA LYS A 362 -25.13 0.50 -13.17
C LYS A 362 -24.67 1.96 -13.01
N LYS A 363 -25.47 2.80 -12.35
CA LYS A 363 -25.08 4.18 -11.97
C LYS A 363 -23.87 4.17 -11.03
N LEU A 364 -23.87 3.30 -10.02
CA LEU A 364 -22.74 3.14 -9.10
C LEU A 364 -21.48 2.70 -9.84
N ARG A 365 -21.55 1.64 -10.66
CA ARG A 365 -20.40 1.17 -11.44
C ARG A 365 -19.81 2.27 -12.32
N ASN A 366 -20.67 3.05 -12.99
CA ASN A 366 -20.23 4.21 -13.77
C ASN A 366 -19.57 5.28 -12.90
N ALA A 367 -20.17 5.64 -11.76
CA ALA A 367 -19.63 6.65 -10.85
C ALA A 367 -18.26 6.25 -10.28
N PHE A 368 -18.10 4.98 -9.88
CA PHE A 368 -16.81 4.44 -9.42
C PHE A 368 -15.75 4.45 -10.52
N LYS A 369 -16.11 4.03 -11.74
CA LYS A 369 -15.21 4.10 -12.89
C LYS A 369 -14.74 5.53 -13.17
N THR A 370 -15.67 6.50 -13.18
CA THR A 370 -15.35 7.93 -13.38
C THR A 370 -14.45 8.47 -12.28
N ALA A 371 -14.61 7.98 -11.04
CA ALA A 371 -13.77 8.34 -9.91
C ALA A 371 -12.40 7.62 -9.89
N GLY A 372 -12.09 6.79 -10.89
CA GLY A 372 -10.80 6.09 -11.00
C GLY A 372 -10.72 4.75 -10.26
N TYR A 373 -11.86 4.18 -9.88
CA TYR A 373 -11.95 2.87 -9.23
C TYR A 373 -12.34 1.77 -10.23
N ASN A 374 -11.93 0.54 -9.94
CA ASN A 374 -12.35 -0.62 -10.70
C ASN A 374 -13.87 -0.84 -10.51
N PRO A 375 -14.70 -0.79 -11.56
CA PRO A 375 -16.16 -0.99 -11.45
C PRO A 375 -16.57 -2.43 -11.10
N ASP A 376 -15.67 -3.39 -11.23
CA ASP A 376 -15.91 -4.79 -10.88
C ASP A 376 -15.48 -5.11 -9.45
N ASN A 377 -14.55 -4.33 -8.89
CA ASN A 377 -14.20 -4.36 -7.48
C ASN A 377 -13.76 -2.97 -6.98
N PRO A 378 -14.69 -2.14 -6.47
CA PRO A 378 -14.40 -0.75 -6.08
C PRO A 378 -13.48 -0.58 -4.88
N ALA A 379 -13.03 -1.67 -4.26
CA ALA A 379 -11.93 -1.63 -3.30
C ALA A 379 -10.57 -1.39 -3.98
N PHE A 380 -10.47 -1.54 -5.31
CA PHE A 380 -9.24 -1.39 -6.09
C PHE A 380 -9.35 -0.21 -7.05
N ARG A 381 -8.21 0.41 -7.39
CA ARG A 381 -8.14 1.41 -8.45
C ARG A 381 -8.25 0.77 -9.83
N LEU A 382 -8.58 1.60 -10.82
CA LEU A 382 -8.65 1.22 -12.23
C LEU A 382 -7.28 0.89 -12.82
#